data_AF-A0A8J2Z3Y5-F1
#
_entry.id   AF-A0A8J2Z3Y5-F1
#
_cell.length_a   1.000
_cell.length_b   1.000
_cell.length_c   1.000
_cell.angle_alpha   90.00
_cell.angle_beta   90.00
_cell.angle_gamma   90.00
#
_symmetry.space_group_name_H-M   'P 1'
#
loop_
_entity.id
_entity.type
_entity.pdbx_description
1 polymer ?
#
loop_
_entity_poly.entity_id
_entity_poly.type
_entity_poly.pdbx_seq_one_letter_code
_entity_poly.pdbx_strand_id
1 'polypeptide(L)'
;MAATATPERLSFCYSILLHVALVIGLIIIASVLQTKKNTLNLAGGRTVVTLNSKEIVQATAISSESVDQQVAQFDQKQKELKQEKLAKEQLRQQKIKAIEEKIATAHAAEIKRQEELKAADAAKQKALAEAKLKAEAEARAKEMQKQKALAQAEKEKVAKAEKAEKEKQEKALKAQQEAQKLAEAKKAQAEKEAKEAKEAKKAALKAQAEEKEKVAREAKAAAARKAALDALRQSALNDLNAQSAEAHAQSATEKALQAYASAYKARIEAVWIMDDCRKISADHLPTVMVTPGSNPTISVSSGSAQCDRSLLLAFKNAQAPSLPQDARARELIAQGIDFKFGQQG
;
A
#
# COMPACT_ATOMS: atom_id res chain seq x y z
N MET A 1 -31.25 -49.54 8.24
CA MET A 1 -30.40 -48.93 9.28
C MET A 1 -29.45 -47.95 8.59
N ALA A 2 -29.79 -46.67 8.58
CA ALA A 2 -28.96 -45.63 7.95
C ALA A 2 -28.44 -44.71 9.06
N ALA A 3 -27.13 -44.76 9.30
CA ALA A 3 -26.45 -43.93 10.27
C ALA A 3 -26.38 -42.50 9.73
N THR A 4 -27.00 -41.57 10.45
CA THR A 4 -26.99 -40.14 10.17
C THR A 4 -25.59 -39.57 10.45
N ALA A 5 -24.84 -39.26 9.39
CA ALA A 5 -23.60 -38.51 9.49
C ALA A 5 -23.94 -37.05 9.86
N THR A 6 -23.74 -36.68 11.11
CA THR A 6 -23.93 -35.30 11.58
C THR A 6 -22.87 -34.39 10.94
N PRO A 7 -23.24 -33.15 10.54
CA PRO A 7 -22.36 -32.23 9.82
C PRO A 7 -21.09 -31.86 10.61
N GLU A 8 -21.11 -31.99 11.93
CA GLU A 8 -19.95 -31.75 12.78
C GLU A 8 -18.84 -32.79 12.62
N ARG A 9 -19.19 -34.07 12.37
CA ARG A 9 -18.20 -35.12 12.11
C ARG A 9 -17.54 -34.95 10.75
N LEU A 10 -18.28 -34.45 9.77
CA LEU A 10 -17.75 -34.12 8.45
C LEU A 10 -16.77 -32.94 8.53
N SER A 11 -17.12 -31.88 9.26
CA SER A 11 -16.22 -30.72 9.47
C SER A 11 -14.92 -31.09 10.20
N PHE A 12 -14.99 -31.98 11.20
CA PHE A 12 -13.80 -32.48 11.89
C PHE A 12 -12.92 -33.34 10.97
N CYS A 13 -13.52 -34.23 10.16
CA CYS A 13 -12.80 -35.01 9.16
C CYS A 13 -12.15 -34.12 8.08
N TYR A 14 -12.83 -33.07 7.59
CA TYR A 14 -12.24 -32.14 6.62
C TYR A 14 -11.08 -31.34 7.23
N SER A 15 -11.18 -30.93 8.49
CA SER A 15 -10.08 -30.26 9.20
C SER A 15 -8.86 -31.17 9.32
N ILE A 16 -9.05 -32.42 9.74
CA ILE A 16 -7.95 -33.39 9.83
C ILE A 16 -7.33 -33.66 8.46
N LEU A 17 -8.14 -33.88 7.42
CA LEU A 17 -7.64 -34.10 6.07
C LEU A 17 -6.84 -32.92 5.53
N LEU A 18 -7.25 -31.68 5.83
CA LEU A 18 -6.54 -30.47 5.42
C LEU A 18 -5.20 -30.35 6.15
N HIS A 19 -5.15 -30.64 7.44
CA HIS A 19 -3.89 -30.63 8.19
C HIS A 19 -2.93 -31.76 7.74
N VAL A 20 -3.46 -32.95 7.44
CA VAL A 20 -2.65 -34.05 6.89
C VAL A 20 -2.11 -33.69 5.51
N ALA A 21 -2.92 -33.08 4.64
CA ALA A 21 -2.48 -32.59 3.33
C ALA A 21 -1.38 -31.51 3.46
N LEU A 22 -1.51 -30.61 4.44
CA LEU A 22 -0.52 -29.57 4.72
C LEU A 22 0.80 -30.18 5.22
N VAL A 23 0.76 -31.17 6.12
CA VAL A 23 1.95 -31.87 6.61
C VAL A 23 2.64 -32.64 5.49
N ILE A 24 1.89 -33.35 4.65
CA ILE A 24 2.45 -34.04 3.48
C ILE A 24 3.08 -33.03 2.50
N GLY A 25 2.40 -31.90 2.26
CA GLY A 25 2.95 -30.80 1.45
C GLY A 25 4.27 -30.26 2.01
N LEU A 26 4.35 -30.04 3.32
CA LEU A 26 5.57 -29.61 3.99
C LEU A 26 6.68 -30.67 3.93
N ILE A 27 6.37 -31.96 4.03
CA ILE A 27 7.35 -33.04 3.91
C ILE A 27 7.90 -33.14 2.48
N ILE A 28 7.06 -32.96 1.46
CA ILE A 28 7.51 -32.93 0.05
C ILE A 28 8.38 -31.71 -0.20
N ILE A 29 7.97 -30.53 0.29
CA ILE A 29 8.77 -29.30 0.18
C ILE A 29 10.11 -29.46 0.92
N ALA A 30 10.09 -30.00 2.13
CA ALA A 30 11.30 -30.30 2.90
C ALA A 30 12.20 -31.32 2.17
N SER A 31 11.63 -32.33 1.52
CA SER A 31 12.39 -33.34 0.77
C SER A 31 13.01 -32.76 -0.50
N VAL A 32 12.33 -31.85 -1.20
CA VAL A 32 12.88 -31.10 -2.35
C VAL A 32 13.95 -30.09 -1.92
N LEU A 33 13.82 -29.50 -0.73
CA LEU A 33 14.82 -28.60 -0.17
C LEU A 33 16.04 -29.35 0.40
N GLN A 34 15.85 -30.54 0.97
CA GLN A 34 16.93 -31.37 1.54
C GLN A 34 17.70 -32.18 0.48
N THR A 35 17.13 -32.46 -0.70
CA THR A 35 17.85 -33.08 -1.82
C THR A 35 18.86 -32.15 -2.49
N LYS A 36 18.90 -30.86 -2.10
CA LYS A 36 19.98 -29.94 -2.47
C LYS A 36 21.04 -29.82 -1.38
N LYS A 37 21.64 -30.94 -0.96
CA LYS A 37 22.98 -30.94 -0.37
C LYS A 37 24.04 -31.04 -1.47
N ASN A 38 24.02 -30.09 -2.41
CA ASN A 38 25.18 -29.80 -3.23
C ASN A 38 25.83 -28.55 -2.63
N THR A 39 26.89 -28.75 -1.86
CA THR A 39 27.80 -27.69 -1.40
C THR A 39 28.55 -27.11 -2.61
N LEU A 40 27.86 -26.31 -3.42
CA LEU A 40 28.49 -25.33 -4.29
C LEU A 40 28.53 -24.01 -3.49
N ASN A 41 29.64 -23.81 -2.78
CA ASN A 41 30.03 -22.49 -2.32
C ASN A 41 30.41 -21.67 -3.57
N LEU A 42 29.43 -21.06 -4.23
CA LEU A 42 29.67 -19.89 -5.05
C LEU A 42 29.87 -18.73 -4.08
N ALA A 43 31.12 -18.53 -3.66
CA ALA A 43 31.53 -17.34 -2.92
C ALA A 43 31.54 -16.12 -3.87
N GLY A 44 30.35 -15.71 -4.31
CA GLY A 44 30.12 -14.41 -4.90
C GLY A 44 30.03 -13.38 -3.79
N GLY A 45 31.18 -12.95 -3.28
CA GLY A 45 31.24 -11.86 -2.30
C GLY A 45 32.50 -11.85 -1.45
N ARG A 46 33.36 -10.89 -1.77
CA ARG A 46 34.27 -10.12 -0.89
C ARG A 46 35.71 -10.60 -0.68
N THR A 47 36.56 -9.57 -0.66
CA THR A 47 37.77 -9.35 0.14
C THR A 47 38.37 -10.57 0.82
N VAL A 48 39.56 -10.91 0.33
CA VAL A 48 40.53 -11.83 0.93
C VAL A 48 40.72 -11.49 2.42
N VAL A 49 40.23 -12.35 3.30
CA VAL A 49 40.72 -12.48 4.68
C VAL A 49 41.23 -13.91 4.80
N THR A 50 42.56 -14.01 4.75
CA THR A 50 43.32 -15.25 4.87
C THR A 50 43.36 -15.65 6.35
N LEU A 51 42.68 -16.72 6.74
CA LEU A 51 42.99 -17.44 7.98
C LEU A 51 43.97 -18.56 7.62
N ASN A 52 45.17 -18.46 8.19
CA ASN A 52 46.27 -19.38 7.92
C ASN A 52 46.41 -20.37 9.10
N SER A 53 46.55 -21.66 8.77
CA SER A 53 46.96 -22.74 9.67
C SER A 53 48.40 -23.12 9.30
N LYS A 54 49.34 -22.95 10.23
CA LYS A 54 50.80 -23.27 10.22
C LYS A 54 51.19 -24.54 9.42
N GLU A 55 52.33 -24.70 8.71
CA GLU A 55 53.55 -23.89 8.48
C GLU A 55 54.51 -24.59 7.46
N ILE A 56 54.98 -23.89 6.41
CA ILE A 56 56.40 -23.88 5.98
C ILE A 56 56.75 -22.42 5.67
N VAL A 57 57.86 -22.00 6.26
CA VAL A 57 58.26 -20.63 6.58
C VAL A 57 58.94 -19.94 5.41
N GLN A 58 58.25 -18.94 4.85
CA GLN A 58 58.85 -17.62 4.63
C GLN A 58 58.13 -16.65 5.56
N ALA A 59 58.61 -16.54 6.80
CA ALA A 59 58.07 -15.61 7.77
C ALA A 59 58.49 -14.18 7.38
N THR A 60 57.58 -13.46 6.72
CA THR A 60 57.49 -12.03 7.01
C THR A 60 56.73 -11.94 8.34
N ALA A 61 57.36 -11.42 9.38
CA ALA A 61 56.74 -11.24 10.69
C ALA A 61 55.57 -10.25 10.56
N ILE A 62 54.35 -10.77 10.37
CA ILE A 62 53.14 -9.98 10.55
C ILE A 62 52.90 -9.97 12.06
N SER A 63 53.02 -8.80 12.69
CA SER A 63 52.81 -8.66 14.13
C SER A 63 51.39 -9.12 14.50
N SER A 64 51.23 -9.86 15.60
CA SER A 64 49.92 -10.26 16.16
C SER A 64 48.98 -9.06 16.28
N GLU A 65 49.56 -7.91 16.64
CA GLU A 65 48.89 -6.61 16.70
C GLU A 65 48.11 -6.26 15.44
N SER A 66 48.67 -6.50 14.25
CA SER A 66 48.02 -6.13 12.98
C SER A 66 46.84 -7.04 12.61
N VAL A 67 46.86 -8.31 13.04
CA VAL A 67 45.76 -9.26 12.83
C VAL A 67 44.64 -8.98 13.82
N ASP A 68 44.97 -8.76 15.09
CA ASP A 68 44.02 -8.36 16.12
C ASP A 68 43.33 -7.04 15.75
N GLN A 69 44.07 -6.10 15.16
CA GLN A 69 43.52 -4.84 14.67
C GLN A 69 42.55 -5.03 13.48
N GLN A 70 42.82 -5.94 12.55
CA GLN A 70 41.91 -6.23 11.42
C GLN A 70 40.64 -6.96 11.87
N VAL A 71 40.75 -7.90 12.83
CA VAL A 71 39.58 -8.56 13.42
C VAL A 71 38.73 -7.54 14.18
N ALA A 72 39.34 -6.67 14.98
CA ALA A 72 38.65 -5.60 15.68
C ALA A 72 37.93 -4.63 14.71
N GLN A 73 38.56 -4.27 13.59
CA GLN A 73 37.94 -3.43 12.55
C GLN A 73 36.77 -4.14 11.85
N PHE A 74 36.90 -5.44 11.57
CA PHE A 74 35.81 -6.21 10.97
C PHE A 74 34.61 -6.33 11.92
N ASP A 75 34.85 -6.60 13.20
CA ASP A 75 33.82 -6.67 14.23
C ASP A 75 33.15 -5.32 14.47
N GLN A 76 33.92 -4.22 14.46
CA GLN A 76 33.35 -2.87 14.49
C GLN A 76 32.44 -2.64 13.28
N LYS A 77 32.90 -2.97 12.06
CA LYS A 77 32.12 -2.77 10.84
C LYS A 77 30.85 -3.64 10.80
N GLN A 78 30.91 -4.85 11.34
CA GLN A 78 29.75 -5.72 11.54
C GLN A 78 28.75 -5.12 12.54
N LYS A 79 29.24 -4.56 13.65
CA LYS A 79 28.40 -3.87 14.65
C LYS A 79 27.75 -2.62 14.06
N GLU A 80 28.49 -1.81 13.31
CA GLU A 80 27.98 -0.62 12.62
C GLU A 80 26.88 -0.98 11.61
N LEU A 81 27.10 -1.99 10.76
CA LEU A 81 26.09 -2.46 9.81
C LEU A 81 24.81 -2.97 10.50
N LYS A 82 24.95 -3.66 11.64
CA LYS A 82 23.79 -4.10 12.43
C LYS A 82 23.06 -2.91 13.05
N GLN A 83 23.78 -1.94 13.61
CA GLN A 83 23.18 -0.73 14.17
C GLN A 83 22.50 0.13 13.10
N GLU A 84 23.10 0.26 11.91
CA GLU A 84 22.53 0.99 10.77
C GLU A 84 21.23 0.33 10.30
N LYS A 85 21.21 -1.00 10.16
CA LYS A 85 19.98 -1.75 9.82
C LYS A 85 18.88 -1.53 10.86
N LEU A 86 19.24 -1.61 12.15
CA LEU A 86 18.30 -1.45 13.26
C LEU A 86 17.76 -0.01 13.33
N ALA A 87 18.61 1.00 13.12
CA ALA A 87 18.21 2.40 13.02
C ALA A 87 17.30 2.67 11.81
N LYS A 88 17.59 2.06 10.65
CA LYS A 88 16.76 2.18 9.44
C LYS A 88 15.39 1.53 9.64
N GLU A 89 15.33 0.41 10.35
CA GLU A 89 14.08 -0.27 10.68
C GLU A 89 13.25 0.52 11.69
N GLN A 90 13.87 1.06 12.74
CA GLN A 90 13.22 1.98 13.69
C GLN A 90 12.67 3.23 12.99
N LEU A 91 13.45 3.84 12.08
CA LEU A 91 13.00 4.98 11.29
C LEU A 91 11.80 4.62 10.42
N ARG A 92 11.79 3.42 9.81
CA ARG A 92 10.65 2.94 9.02
C ARG A 92 9.41 2.75 9.90
N GLN A 93 9.56 2.16 11.08
CA GLN A 93 8.45 2.02 12.03
C GLN A 93 7.91 3.36 12.52
N GLN A 94 8.78 4.33 12.81
CA GLN A 94 8.36 5.69 13.19
C GLN A 94 7.60 6.39 12.06
N LYS A 95 8.06 6.25 10.80
CA LYS A 95 7.34 6.79 9.64
C LYS A 95 5.97 6.16 9.47
N ILE A 96 5.84 4.85 9.66
CA ILE A 96 4.54 4.15 9.59
C ILE A 96 3.61 4.68 10.69
N LYS A 97 4.06 4.75 11.94
CA LYS A 97 3.26 5.28 13.05
C LYS A 97 2.84 6.73 12.83
N ALA A 98 3.73 7.57 12.31
CA ALA A 98 3.42 8.97 11.99
C ALA A 98 2.38 9.10 10.86
N ILE A 99 2.39 8.19 9.88
CA ILE A 99 1.38 8.14 8.82
C ILE A 99 0.03 7.66 9.39
N GLU A 100 0.03 6.61 10.21
CA GLU A 100 -1.18 6.10 10.87
C GLU A 100 -1.83 7.17 11.76
N GLU A 101 -1.05 7.90 12.55
CA GLU A 101 -1.55 8.99 13.39
C GLU A 101 -2.14 10.14 12.56
N LYS A 102 -1.50 10.49 11.43
CA LYS A 102 -2.05 11.49 10.49
C LYS A 102 -3.37 11.02 9.85
N ILE A 103 -3.49 9.74 9.53
CA ILE A 103 -4.73 9.19 8.99
C ILE A 103 -5.82 9.19 10.06
N ALA A 104 -5.50 8.77 11.29
CA ALA A 104 -6.45 8.74 12.40
C ALA A 104 -6.96 10.16 12.75
N THR A 105 -6.07 11.15 12.82
CA THR A 105 -6.43 12.55 13.06
C THR A 105 -7.26 13.14 11.92
N ALA A 106 -6.92 12.86 10.66
CA ALA A 106 -7.72 13.27 9.50
C ALA A 106 -9.12 12.65 9.52
N HIS A 107 -9.24 11.37 9.87
CA HIS A 107 -10.53 10.67 9.97
C HIS A 107 -11.38 11.23 11.12
N ALA A 108 -10.77 11.50 12.28
CA ALA A 108 -11.47 12.13 13.41
C ALA A 108 -11.96 13.55 13.07
N ALA A 109 -11.15 14.33 12.34
CA ALA A 109 -11.54 15.66 11.88
C ALA A 109 -12.68 15.61 10.85
N GLU A 110 -12.67 14.63 9.94
CA GLU A 110 -13.75 14.42 8.96
C GLU A 110 -15.06 14.03 9.66
N ILE A 111 -15.02 13.12 10.63
CA ILE A 111 -16.19 12.75 11.44
C ILE A 111 -16.78 13.99 12.14
N LYS A 112 -15.94 14.78 12.83
CA LYS A 112 -16.40 16.02 13.48
C LYS A 112 -17.04 16.99 12.49
N ARG A 113 -16.43 17.18 11.32
CA ARG A 113 -16.97 18.05 10.27
C ARG A 113 -18.33 17.55 9.76
N GLN A 114 -18.51 16.24 9.60
CA GLN A 114 -19.79 15.65 9.21
C GLN A 114 -20.85 15.80 10.30
N GLU A 115 -20.49 15.66 11.57
CA GLU A 115 -21.41 15.89 12.69
C GLU A 115 -21.84 17.36 12.78
N GLU A 116 -20.91 18.30 12.62
CA GLU A 116 -21.20 19.73 12.56
C GLU A 116 -22.11 20.10 11.39
N LEU A 117 -21.88 19.53 10.21
CA LEU A 117 -22.75 19.73 9.04
C LEU A 117 -24.16 19.19 9.29
N LYS A 118 -24.29 17.96 9.82
CA LYS A 118 -25.59 17.38 10.18
C LYS A 118 -26.32 18.22 11.23
N ALA A 119 -25.60 18.73 12.23
CA ALA A 119 -26.18 19.59 13.26
C ALA A 119 -26.63 20.94 12.69
N ALA A 120 -25.83 21.55 11.80
CA ALA A 120 -26.18 22.80 11.13
C ALA A 120 -27.39 22.64 10.21
N ASP A 121 -27.49 21.54 9.46
CA ASP A 121 -28.63 21.26 8.59
C ASP A 121 -29.89 20.97 9.39
N ALA A 122 -29.79 20.22 10.50
CA ALA A 122 -30.90 20.01 11.41
C ALA A 122 -31.39 21.34 12.03
N ALA A 123 -30.48 22.24 12.40
CA ALA A 123 -30.83 23.57 12.91
C ALA A 123 -31.53 24.43 11.85
N LYS A 124 -31.04 24.42 10.60
CA LYS A 124 -31.68 25.13 9.47
C LYS A 124 -33.07 24.58 9.18
N GLN A 125 -33.25 23.25 9.16
CA GLN A 125 -34.56 22.64 8.94
C GLN A 125 -35.56 23.02 10.03
N LYS A 126 -35.14 23.02 11.30
CA LYS A 126 -35.97 23.50 12.41
C LYS A 126 -36.36 24.98 12.25
N ALA A 127 -35.40 25.85 11.92
CA ALA A 127 -35.67 27.27 11.71
C ALA A 127 -36.64 27.52 10.55
N LEU A 128 -36.50 26.78 9.44
CA LEU A 128 -37.43 26.87 8.30
C LEU A 128 -38.83 26.33 8.64
N ALA A 129 -38.93 25.25 9.42
CA ALA A 129 -40.21 24.71 9.87
C ALA A 129 -40.93 25.69 10.81
N GLU A 130 -40.20 26.31 11.74
CA GLU A 130 -40.77 27.28 12.68
C GLU A 130 -41.20 28.57 11.97
N ALA A 131 -40.43 29.05 10.99
CA ALA A 131 -40.80 30.19 10.15
C ALA A 131 -42.06 29.91 9.33
N LYS A 132 -42.20 28.70 8.76
CA LYS A 132 -43.42 28.28 8.03
C LYS A 132 -44.64 28.23 8.95
N LEU A 133 -44.51 27.65 10.15
CA LEU A 133 -45.60 27.61 11.13
C LEU A 133 -46.05 29.00 11.57
N LYS A 134 -45.11 29.94 11.79
CA LYS A 134 -45.44 31.33 12.12
C LYS A 134 -46.16 32.04 10.95
N ALA A 135 -45.68 31.86 9.72
CA ALA A 135 -46.31 32.44 8.54
C ALA A 135 -47.73 31.90 8.30
N GLU A 136 -47.95 30.59 8.49
CA GLU A 136 -49.27 29.95 8.34
C GLU A 136 -50.24 30.39 9.45
N ALA A 137 -49.77 30.50 10.70
CA ALA A 137 -50.56 31.01 11.81
C ALA A 137 -50.98 32.48 11.58
N GLU A 138 -50.08 33.32 11.08
CA GLU A 138 -50.38 34.72 10.77
C GLU A 138 -51.35 34.85 9.58
N ALA A 139 -51.19 34.03 8.54
CA ALA A 139 -52.13 33.98 7.41
C ALA A 139 -53.54 33.56 7.87
N ARG A 140 -53.64 32.53 8.72
CA ARG A 140 -54.93 32.06 9.26
C ARG A 140 -55.58 33.09 10.18
N ALA A 141 -54.80 33.83 10.97
CA ALA A 141 -55.30 34.92 11.79
C ALA A 141 -55.86 36.07 10.94
N LYS A 142 -55.17 36.46 9.86
CA LYS A 142 -55.63 37.48 8.91
C LYS A 142 -56.91 37.04 8.19
N GLU A 143 -57.00 35.78 7.79
CA GLU A 143 -58.21 35.24 7.14
C GLU A 143 -59.40 35.20 8.11
N MET A 144 -59.19 34.81 9.36
CA MET A 144 -60.24 34.85 10.38
C MET A 144 -60.70 36.28 10.70
N GLN A 145 -59.80 37.26 10.74
CA GLN A 145 -60.17 38.67 10.87
C GLN A 145 -61.00 39.16 9.68
N LYS A 146 -60.63 38.76 8.45
CA LYS A 146 -61.37 39.11 7.24
C LYS A 146 -62.77 38.50 7.23
N GLN A 147 -62.92 37.24 7.65
CA GLN A 147 -64.24 36.60 7.78
C GLN A 147 -65.09 37.27 8.87
N LYS A 148 -64.52 37.62 10.02
CA LYS A 148 -65.24 38.34 11.08
C LYS A 148 -65.69 39.73 10.61
N ALA A 149 -64.86 40.45 9.86
CA ALA A 149 -65.20 41.75 9.28
C ALA A 149 -66.33 41.64 8.23
N LEU A 150 -66.29 40.60 7.39
CA LEU A 150 -67.37 40.33 6.41
C LEU A 150 -68.68 39.96 7.11
N ALA A 151 -68.64 39.12 8.15
CA ALA A 151 -69.83 38.73 8.92
C ALA A 151 -70.43 39.91 9.71
N GLN A 152 -69.60 40.82 10.23
CA GLN A 152 -70.08 42.06 10.85
C GLN A 152 -70.67 43.02 9.82
N ALA A 153 -70.06 43.15 8.65
CA ALA A 153 -70.60 43.95 7.55
C ALA A 153 -71.94 43.39 7.04
N GLU A 154 -72.11 42.07 7.02
CA GLU A 154 -73.38 41.43 6.64
C GLU A 154 -74.46 41.60 7.72
N LYS A 155 -74.11 41.47 9.01
CA LYS A 155 -75.02 41.78 10.12
C LYS A 155 -75.44 43.25 10.15
N GLU A 156 -74.53 44.18 9.86
CA GLU A 156 -74.86 45.59 9.69
C GLU A 156 -75.69 45.85 8.44
N LYS A 157 -75.49 45.11 7.34
CA LYS A 157 -76.33 45.21 6.13
C LYS A 157 -77.74 44.69 6.38
N VAL A 158 -77.93 43.62 7.15
CA VAL A 158 -79.26 43.11 7.52
C VAL A 158 -79.94 44.04 8.52
N ALA A 159 -79.21 44.55 9.53
CA ALA A 159 -79.75 45.54 10.47
C ALA A 159 -80.01 46.92 9.83
N LYS A 160 -79.28 47.27 8.76
CA LYS A 160 -79.57 48.45 7.93
C LYS A 160 -80.69 48.18 6.92
N ALA A 161 -80.87 46.95 6.42
CA ALA A 161 -82.00 46.60 5.54
C ALA A 161 -83.35 46.67 6.28
N GLU A 162 -83.40 46.34 7.57
CA GLU A 162 -84.60 46.54 8.41
C GLU A 162 -84.88 48.01 8.76
N LYS A 163 -83.88 48.90 8.68
CA LYS A 163 -84.06 50.35 8.89
C LYS A 163 -84.08 51.17 7.59
N ALA A 164 -83.78 50.57 6.44
CA ALA A 164 -83.66 51.22 5.14
C ALA A 164 -84.90 51.13 4.25
N GLU A 165 -86.06 50.74 4.81
CA GLU A 165 -87.35 51.00 4.15
C GLU A 165 -87.94 52.37 4.55
N LYS A 166 -87.34 53.08 5.52
CA LYS A 166 -87.90 54.36 6.01
C LYS A 166 -87.06 55.63 5.83
N GLU A 167 -85.79 55.57 5.43
CA GLU A 167 -85.01 56.80 5.19
C GLU A 167 -84.09 56.71 3.97
N LYS A 168 -84.63 57.22 2.85
CA LYS A 168 -84.00 58.18 1.93
C LYS A 168 -82.69 57.78 1.25
N GLN A 169 -82.62 57.72 -0.08
CA GLN A 169 -82.63 58.87 -1.01
C GLN A 169 -81.75 60.10 -0.66
N GLU A 170 -80.91 60.10 0.39
CA GLU A 170 -80.14 61.31 0.76
C GLU A 170 -78.66 61.10 1.12
N LYS A 171 -78.03 59.97 0.75
CA LYS A 171 -76.58 59.77 0.96
C LYS A 171 -75.83 59.14 -0.23
N ALA A 172 -76.21 59.51 -1.45
CA ALA A 172 -75.44 59.20 -2.66
C ALA A 172 -74.09 59.95 -2.75
N LEU A 173 -73.77 60.87 -1.83
CA LEU A 173 -72.55 61.69 -1.86
C LEU A 173 -71.42 61.27 -0.91
N LYS A 174 -71.59 60.23 -0.07
CA LYS A 174 -70.52 59.72 0.81
C LYS A 174 -69.87 58.42 0.34
N ALA A 175 -70.38 57.79 -0.72
CA ALA A 175 -69.88 56.51 -1.24
C ALA A 175 -68.56 56.60 -2.03
N GLN A 176 -68.12 57.80 -2.45
CA GLN A 176 -66.88 57.96 -3.23
C GLN A 176 -65.60 58.10 -2.39
N GLN A 177 -65.67 58.48 -1.11
CA GLN A 177 -64.47 58.62 -0.26
C GLN A 177 -64.10 57.33 0.50
N GLU A 178 -65.03 56.39 0.75
CA GLU A 178 -64.70 55.10 1.37
C GLU A 178 -64.16 54.06 0.36
N ALA A 179 -64.51 54.18 -0.92
CA ALA A 179 -63.98 53.33 -1.98
C ALA A 179 -62.48 53.58 -2.28
N GLN A 180 -61.98 54.80 -2.07
CA GLN A 180 -60.56 55.13 -2.26
C GLN A 180 -59.67 54.62 -1.11
N LYS A 181 -60.14 54.65 0.15
CA LYS A 181 -59.36 54.14 1.30
C LYS A 181 -59.21 52.61 1.30
N LEU A 182 -60.17 51.88 0.74
CA LEU A 182 -60.08 50.41 0.60
C LEU A 182 -59.15 49.99 -0.58
N ALA A 183 -58.92 50.86 -1.55
CA ALA A 183 -58.06 50.62 -2.70
C ALA A 183 -56.57 50.87 -2.40
N GLU A 184 -56.24 51.87 -1.57
CA GLU A 184 -54.86 52.10 -1.10
C GLU A 184 -54.39 51.03 -0.12
N ALA A 185 -55.26 50.55 0.78
CA ALA A 185 -54.92 49.47 1.71
C ALA A 185 -54.60 48.15 1.00
N LYS A 186 -55.29 47.83 -0.10
CA LYS A 186 -54.99 46.63 -0.92
C LYS A 186 -53.70 46.76 -1.73
N LYS A 187 -53.34 47.95 -2.23
CA LYS A 187 -52.07 48.17 -2.93
C LYS A 187 -50.86 48.06 -1.99
N ALA A 188 -50.96 48.60 -0.78
CA ALA A 188 -49.88 48.52 0.21
C ALA A 188 -49.63 47.08 0.73
N GLN A 189 -50.69 46.27 0.84
CA GLN A 189 -50.57 44.86 1.26
C GLN A 189 -50.00 43.98 0.14
N ALA A 190 -50.44 44.19 -1.11
CA ALA A 190 -49.92 43.47 -2.27
C ALA A 190 -48.43 43.81 -2.58
N GLU A 191 -47.99 45.04 -2.32
CA GLU A 191 -46.58 45.43 -2.52
C GLU A 191 -45.64 44.85 -1.44
N LYS A 192 -46.12 44.73 -0.19
CA LYS A 192 -45.37 44.02 0.87
C LYS A 192 -45.27 42.53 0.60
N GLU A 193 -46.36 41.87 0.22
CA GLU A 193 -46.34 40.45 -0.16
C GLU A 193 -45.43 40.18 -1.38
N ALA A 194 -45.42 41.08 -2.36
CA ALA A 194 -44.54 40.96 -3.52
C ALA A 194 -43.04 41.14 -3.17
N LYS A 195 -42.71 42.00 -2.20
CA LYS A 195 -41.33 42.18 -1.71
C LYS A 195 -40.86 41.01 -0.87
N GLU A 196 -41.68 40.53 0.08
CA GLU A 196 -41.35 39.37 0.92
C GLU A 196 -41.24 38.08 0.10
N ALA A 197 -42.13 37.87 -0.89
CA ALA A 197 -42.03 36.73 -1.79
C ALA A 197 -40.76 36.78 -2.67
N LYS A 198 -40.31 37.97 -3.11
CA LYS A 198 -39.07 38.13 -3.87
C LYS A 198 -37.82 37.87 -3.01
N GLU A 199 -37.78 38.36 -1.77
CA GLU A 199 -36.66 38.08 -0.87
C GLU A 199 -36.59 36.60 -0.46
N ALA A 200 -37.74 35.97 -0.16
CA ALA A 200 -37.79 34.54 0.13
C ALA A 200 -37.31 33.68 -1.05
N LYS A 201 -37.68 34.04 -2.29
CA LYS A 201 -37.21 33.34 -3.49
C LYS A 201 -35.70 33.52 -3.71
N LYS A 202 -35.17 34.72 -3.45
CA LYS A 202 -33.74 35.03 -3.62
C LYS A 202 -32.88 34.33 -2.55
N ALA A 203 -33.37 34.23 -1.32
CA ALA A 203 -32.73 33.48 -0.24
C ALA A 203 -32.73 31.97 -0.51
N ALA A 204 -33.86 31.41 -0.99
CA ALA A 204 -33.96 30.00 -1.35
C ALA A 204 -33.03 29.61 -2.52
N LEU A 205 -32.91 30.47 -3.54
CA LEU A 205 -31.99 30.26 -4.67
C LEU A 205 -30.52 30.32 -4.23
N LYS A 206 -30.15 31.26 -3.35
CA LYS A 206 -28.78 31.32 -2.80
C LYS A 206 -28.44 30.08 -1.96
N ALA A 207 -29.35 29.63 -1.10
CA ALA A 207 -29.14 28.43 -0.30
C ALA A 207 -28.98 27.18 -1.17
N GLN A 208 -29.81 27.01 -2.22
CA GLN A 208 -29.66 25.91 -3.17
C GLN A 208 -28.35 25.96 -3.96
N ALA A 209 -27.85 27.15 -4.29
CA ALA A 209 -26.59 27.31 -5.01
C ALA A 209 -25.39 26.94 -4.12
N GLU A 210 -25.36 27.40 -2.87
CA GLU A 210 -24.32 27.04 -1.90
C GLU A 210 -24.32 25.53 -1.57
N GLU A 211 -25.49 24.92 -1.43
CA GLU A 211 -25.64 23.47 -1.22
C GLU A 211 -25.02 22.69 -2.39
N LYS A 212 -25.40 23.05 -3.62
CA LYS A 212 -24.88 22.39 -4.83
C LYS A 212 -23.38 22.57 -4.99
N GLU A 213 -22.85 23.74 -4.65
CA GLU A 213 -21.41 24.01 -4.70
C GLU A 213 -20.64 23.16 -3.68
N LYS A 214 -21.14 23.05 -2.44
CA LYS A 214 -20.54 22.19 -1.40
C LYS A 214 -20.53 20.72 -1.81
N VAL A 215 -21.68 20.20 -2.26
CA VAL A 215 -21.79 18.80 -2.72
C VAL A 215 -20.88 18.54 -3.92
N ALA A 216 -20.80 19.48 -4.88
CA ALA A 216 -19.89 19.34 -6.02
C ALA A 216 -18.42 19.37 -5.61
N ARG A 217 -18.05 20.17 -4.60
CA ARG A 217 -16.68 20.25 -4.09
C ARG A 217 -16.29 18.98 -3.30
N GLU A 218 -17.18 18.45 -2.49
CA GLU A 218 -16.98 17.18 -1.79
C GLU A 218 -16.90 15.99 -2.76
N ALA A 219 -17.76 15.94 -3.78
CA ALA A 219 -17.69 14.91 -4.81
C ALA A 219 -16.37 14.95 -5.58
N LYS A 220 -15.86 16.13 -5.93
CA LYS A 220 -14.55 16.30 -6.56
C LYS A 220 -13.41 15.88 -5.62
N ALA A 221 -13.48 16.24 -4.34
CA ALA A 221 -12.47 15.84 -3.35
C ALA A 221 -12.46 14.31 -3.14
N ALA A 222 -13.63 13.67 -3.07
CA ALA A 222 -13.76 12.23 -2.96
C ALA A 222 -13.23 11.51 -4.21
N ALA A 223 -13.54 12.02 -5.42
CA ALA A 223 -13.01 11.49 -6.67
C ALA A 223 -11.48 11.62 -6.75
N ALA A 224 -10.92 12.76 -6.34
CA ALA A 224 -9.47 12.98 -6.29
C ALA A 224 -8.77 12.04 -5.29
N ARG A 225 -9.36 11.84 -4.10
CA ARG A 225 -8.85 10.88 -3.10
C ARG A 225 -8.85 9.45 -3.65
N LYS A 226 -9.93 9.04 -4.34
CA LYS A 226 -10.01 7.71 -4.95
C LYS A 226 -8.96 7.52 -6.05
N ALA A 227 -8.81 8.51 -6.95
CA ALA A 227 -7.81 8.47 -8.00
C ALA A 227 -6.37 8.41 -7.44
N ALA A 228 -6.07 9.16 -6.37
CA ALA A 228 -4.77 9.10 -5.70
C ALA A 228 -4.50 7.72 -5.07
N LEU A 229 -5.53 7.09 -4.48
CA LEU A 229 -5.42 5.77 -3.87
C LEU A 229 -5.24 4.66 -4.90
N ASP A 230 -5.95 4.76 -6.03
CA ASP A 230 -5.79 3.85 -7.18
C ASP A 230 -4.41 3.99 -7.82
N ALA A 231 -3.91 5.23 -7.97
CA ALA A 231 -2.55 5.48 -8.46
C ALA A 231 -1.48 4.89 -7.52
N LEU A 232 -1.64 5.04 -6.20
CA LEU A 232 -0.74 4.45 -5.21
C LEU A 232 -0.80 2.91 -5.24
N ARG A 233 -1.98 2.33 -5.45
CA ARG A 233 -2.14 0.87 -5.60
C ARG A 233 -1.44 0.38 -6.86
N GLN A 234 -1.59 1.09 -7.98
CA GLN A 234 -0.90 0.76 -9.23
C GLN A 234 0.62 0.87 -9.10
N SER A 235 1.14 1.93 -8.46
CA SER A 235 2.58 2.06 -8.25
C SER A 235 3.11 0.92 -7.37
N ALA A 236 2.41 0.58 -6.28
CA ALA A 236 2.80 -0.53 -5.42
C ALA A 236 2.81 -1.89 -6.16
N LEU A 237 1.84 -2.13 -7.05
CA LEU A 237 1.82 -3.35 -7.87
C LEU A 237 2.97 -3.39 -8.89
N ASN A 238 3.28 -2.25 -9.52
CA ASN A 238 4.39 -2.14 -10.45
C ASN A 238 5.73 -2.37 -9.74
N ASP A 239 5.92 -1.79 -8.55
CA ASP A 239 7.12 -1.99 -7.73
C ASP A 239 7.28 -3.46 -7.31
N LEU A 240 6.19 -4.13 -6.93
CA LEU A 240 6.20 -5.54 -6.57
C LEU A 240 6.54 -6.43 -7.79
N ASN A 241 5.99 -6.09 -8.96
CA ASN A 241 6.26 -6.83 -10.19
C ASN A 241 7.71 -6.64 -10.66
N ALA A 242 8.24 -5.41 -10.54
CA ALA A 242 9.64 -5.12 -10.83
C ALA A 242 10.58 -5.91 -9.90
N GLN A 243 10.32 -5.91 -8.58
CA GLN A 243 11.10 -6.70 -7.62
C GLN A 243 11.03 -8.20 -7.90
N SER A 244 9.85 -8.72 -8.26
CA SER A 244 9.67 -10.13 -8.64
C SER A 244 10.48 -10.47 -9.90
N ALA A 245 10.40 -9.63 -10.93
CA ALA A 245 11.16 -9.81 -12.17
C ALA A 245 12.67 -9.79 -11.92
N GLU A 246 13.16 -8.88 -11.06
CA GLU A 246 14.57 -8.83 -10.66
C GLU A 246 14.99 -10.09 -9.90
N ALA A 247 14.18 -10.56 -8.94
CA ALA A 247 14.48 -11.79 -8.19
C ALA A 247 14.49 -13.03 -9.11
N HIS A 248 13.56 -13.11 -10.06
CA HIS A 248 13.53 -14.19 -11.05
C HIS A 248 14.74 -14.14 -11.99
N ALA A 249 15.15 -12.94 -12.44
CA ALA A 249 16.35 -12.76 -13.25
C ALA A 249 17.61 -13.17 -12.48
N GLN A 250 17.75 -12.75 -11.22
CA GLN A 250 18.87 -13.17 -10.36
C GLN A 250 18.92 -14.69 -10.17
N SER A 251 17.77 -15.31 -9.90
CA SER A 251 17.68 -16.77 -9.77
C SER A 251 18.03 -17.50 -11.07
N ALA A 252 17.64 -16.96 -12.23
CA ALA A 252 17.99 -17.52 -13.53
C ALA A 252 19.51 -17.43 -13.79
N THR A 253 20.12 -16.28 -13.50
CA THR A 253 21.59 -16.10 -13.56
C THR A 253 22.31 -17.09 -12.65
N GLU A 254 21.86 -17.25 -11.41
CA GLU A 254 22.48 -18.19 -10.46
C GLU A 254 22.39 -19.64 -10.95
N LYS A 255 21.23 -20.07 -11.46
CA LYS A 255 21.07 -21.41 -12.05
C LYS A 255 21.96 -21.61 -13.27
N ALA A 256 22.08 -20.61 -14.13
CA ALA A 256 22.94 -20.67 -15.31
C ALA A 256 24.43 -20.78 -14.94
N LEU A 257 24.88 -20.02 -13.94
CA LEU A 257 26.23 -20.12 -13.38
C LEU A 257 26.47 -21.50 -12.75
N GLN A 258 25.53 -22.00 -11.97
CA GLN A 258 25.65 -23.31 -11.33
C GLN A 258 25.72 -24.44 -12.36
N ALA A 259 24.91 -24.38 -13.42
CA ALA A 259 24.93 -25.36 -14.51
C ALA A 259 26.25 -25.32 -15.30
N TYR A 260 26.78 -24.12 -15.57
CA TYR A 260 28.08 -23.95 -16.21
C TYR A 260 29.21 -24.51 -15.33
N ALA A 261 29.26 -24.10 -14.06
CA ALA A 261 30.30 -24.50 -13.13
C ALA A 261 30.29 -26.01 -12.87
N SER A 262 29.11 -26.63 -12.70
CA SER A 262 29.00 -28.08 -12.49
C SER A 262 29.42 -28.87 -13.72
N ALA A 263 29.03 -28.43 -14.92
CA ALA A 263 29.43 -29.07 -16.17
C ALA A 263 30.94 -28.96 -16.39
N TYR A 264 31.55 -27.82 -16.08
CA TYR A 264 33.00 -27.66 -16.22
C TYR A 264 33.74 -28.53 -15.21
N LYS A 265 33.32 -28.48 -13.93
CA LYS A 265 33.88 -29.31 -12.86
C LYS A 265 33.86 -30.79 -13.23
N ALA A 266 32.74 -31.31 -13.72
CA ALA A 266 32.63 -32.71 -14.14
C ALA A 266 33.60 -33.09 -15.26
N ARG A 267 33.82 -32.20 -16.25
CA ARG A 267 34.79 -32.43 -17.33
C ARG A 267 36.24 -32.42 -16.82
N ILE A 268 36.54 -31.56 -15.86
CA ILE A 268 37.85 -31.49 -15.23
C ILE A 268 38.09 -32.75 -14.41
N GLU A 269 37.12 -33.16 -13.57
CA GLU A 269 37.21 -34.39 -12.77
C GLU A 269 37.36 -35.65 -13.62
N ALA A 270 36.79 -35.67 -14.84
CA ALA A 270 36.95 -36.79 -15.77
C ALA A 270 38.38 -36.92 -16.34
N VAL A 271 39.14 -35.82 -16.40
CA VAL A 271 40.51 -35.79 -16.95
C VAL A 271 41.57 -35.73 -15.84
N TRP A 272 41.16 -35.35 -14.63
CA TRP A 272 42.06 -35.17 -13.51
C TRP A 272 42.46 -36.51 -12.88
N ILE A 273 43.74 -36.85 -12.98
CA ILE A 273 44.33 -38.04 -12.37
C ILE A 273 44.50 -37.77 -10.87
N MET A 274 43.54 -38.25 -10.07
CA MET A 274 43.45 -37.98 -8.63
C MET A 274 44.23 -38.95 -7.72
N ASP A 275 44.83 -40.02 -8.24
CA ASP A 275 45.22 -41.16 -7.39
C ASP A 275 46.24 -40.83 -6.28
N ASP A 276 47.17 -39.90 -6.53
CA ASP A 276 48.10 -39.39 -5.49
C ASP A 276 47.57 -38.18 -4.71
N CYS A 277 46.48 -37.56 -5.18
CA CYS A 277 45.92 -36.30 -4.68
C CYS A 277 44.57 -36.47 -3.98
N ARG A 278 44.05 -37.69 -3.88
CA ARG A 278 42.77 -38.02 -3.25
C ARG A 278 42.77 -37.87 -1.71
N LYS A 279 43.96 -37.73 -1.11
CA LYS A 279 44.18 -37.56 0.34
C LYS A 279 44.32 -36.11 0.78
N ILE A 280 44.07 -35.13 -0.09
CA ILE A 280 44.03 -33.73 0.30
C ILE A 280 42.97 -33.60 1.41
N SER A 281 43.40 -33.15 2.60
CA SER A 281 42.49 -32.96 3.73
C SER A 281 41.44 -31.91 3.38
N ALA A 282 40.24 -32.04 3.95
CA ALA A 282 39.14 -31.09 3.73
C ALA A 282 39.53 -29.63 4.07
N ASP A 283 40.58 -29.45 4.86
CA ASP A 283 41.14 -28.16 5.30
C ASP A 283 42.03 -27.48 4.23
N HIS A 284 42.47 -28.20 3.19
CA HIS A 284 43.36 -27.68 2.13
C HIS A 284 42.82 -27.96 0.73
N LEU A 285 41.51 -27.80 0.52
CA LEU A 285 40.90 -27.98 -0.80
C LEU A 285 41.40 -26.89 -1.78
N PRO A 286 42.11 -27.25 -2.87
CA PRO A 286 42.64 -26.28 -3.81
C PRO A 286 41.50 -25.52 -4.50
N THR A 287 41.74 -24.24 -4.73
CA THR A 287 40.85 -23.36 -5.49
C THR A 287 41.59 -22.87 -6.72
N VAL A 288 40.95 -22.97 -7.88
CA VAL A 288 41.49 -22.54 -9.17
C VAL A 288 40.62 -21.42 -9.72
N MET A 289 41.23 -20.27 -9.98
CA MET A 289 40.60 -19.19 -10.71
C MET A 289 40.76 -19.42 -12.21
N VAL A 290 39.64 -19.40 -12.93
CA VAL A 290 39.62 -19.54 -14.39
C VAL A 290 38.97 -18.32 -14.99
N THR A 291 39.73 -17.63 -15.84
CA THR A 291 39.22 -16.54 -16.68
C THR A 291 39.24 -17.01 -18.14
N PRO A 292 38.12 -16.92 -18.88
CA PRO A 292 38.10 -17.29 -20.29
C PRO A 292 39.22 -16.63 -21.10
N GLY A 293 39.96 -17.42 -21.88
CA GLY A 293 41.08 -16.94 -22.70
C GLY A 293 42.39 -16.72 -21.95
N SER A 294 42.42 -16.93 -20.63
CA SER A 294 43.64 -16.88 -19.81
C SER A 294 44.01 -18.27 -19.30
N ASN A 295 45.27 -18.44 -18.90
CA ASN A 295 45.68 -19.68 -18.23
C ASN A 295 45.05 -19.76 -16.83
N PRO A 296 44.58 -20.95 -16.40
CA PRO A 296 44.06 -21.16 -15.05
C PRO A 296 45.17 -20.91 -14.01
N THR A 297 44.80 -20.34 -12.86
CA THR A 297 45.74 -20.03 -11.77
C THR A 297 45.24 -20.58 -10.44
N ILE A 298 46.14 -21.14 -9.63
CA ILE A 298 45.83 -21.61 -8.28
C ILE A 298 45.66 -20.39 -7.37
N SER A 299 44.43 -20.16 -6.87
CA SER A 299 44.14 -19.11 -5.90
C SER A 299 44.35 -19.61 -4.46
N VAL A 300 44.11 -20.90 -4.21
CA VAL A 300 44.43 -21.57 -2.94
C VAL A 300 45.10 -22.90 -3.26
N SER A 301 46.32 -23.09 -2.75
CA SER A 301 47.10 -24.32 -2.95
C SER A 301 46.53 -25.49 -2.15
N SER A 302 46.68 -26.70 -2.68
CA SER A 302 46.33 -27.93 -1.97
C SER A 302 47.35 -28.36 -0.88
N GLY A 303 48.40 -27.57 -0.67
CA GLY A 303 49.55 -27.94 0.17
C GLY A 303 50.52 -28.92 -0.52
N SER A 304 50.28 -29.29 -1.77
CA SER A 304 51.17 -30.14 -2.58
C SER A 304 51.33 -29.57 -3.98
N ALA A 305 52.55 -29.13 -4.31
CA ALA A 305 52.87 -28.59 -5.63
C ALA A 305 52.69 -29.62 -6.77
N GLN A 306 52.70 -30.92 -6.47
CA GLN A 306 52.40 -31.96 -7.46
C GLN A 306 50.90 -32.00 -7.76
N CYS A 307 50.05 -31.88 -6.73
CA CYS A 307 48.60 -31.88 -6.89
C CYS A 307 48.09 -30.60 -7.54
N ASP A 308 48.65 -29.45 -7.19
CA ASP A 308 48.35 -28.18 -7.84
C ASP A 308 48.71 -28.21 -9.33
N ARG A 309 49.89 -28.76 -9.69
CA ARG A 309 50.30 -28.92 -11.10
C ARG A 309 49.40 -29.90 -11.86
N SER A 310 49.04 -31.03 -11.24
CA SER A 310 48.11 -32.00 -11.83
C SER A 310 46.74 -31.35 -12.10
N LEU A 311 46.24 -30.55 -11.15
CA LEU A 311 44.97 -29.85 -11.28
C LEU A 311 45.02 -28.79 -12.40
N LEU A 312 46.06 -27.97 -12.45
CA LEU A 312 46.25 -27.00 -13.55
C LEU A 312 46.34 -27.69 -14.93
N LEU A 313 46.98 -28.85 -15.00
CA LEU A 313 47.05 -29.64 -16.22
C LEU A 313 45.67 -30.19 -16.62
N ALA A 314 44.87 -30.63 -15.66
CA ALA A 314 43.49 -31.06 -15.89
C ALA A 314 42.63 -29.91 -16.44
N PHE A 315 42.79 -28.69 -15.91
CA PHE A 315 42.12 -27.50 -16.45
C PHE A 315 42.54 -27.17 -17.88
N LYS A 316 43.84 -27.30 -18.20
CA LYS A 316 44.36 -27.07 -19.55
C LYS A 316 43.84 -28.11 -20.56
N ASN A 317 43.64 -29.34 -20.11
CA ASN A 317 43.19 -30.45 -20.96
C ASN A 317 41.66 -30.58 -21.03
N ALA A 318 40.93 -30.03 -20.06
CA ALA A 318 39.48 -30.05 -20.03
C ALA A 318 38.88 -28.96 -20.94
N GLN A 319 37.98 -29.35 -21.84
CA GLN A 319 37.27 -28.39 -22.67
C GLN A 319 36.18 -27.66 -21.87
N ALA A 320 36.28 -26.33 -21.79
CA ALA A 320 35.26 -25.50 -21.16
C ALA A 320 33.86 -25.75 -21.77
N PRO A 321 32.79 -25.77 -20.96
CA PRO A 321 31.41 -25.80 -21.48
C PRO A 321 31.11 -24.59 -22.35
N SER A 322 30.06 -24.70 -23.17
CA SER A 322 29.52 -23.53 -23.87
C SER A 322 29.04 -22.49 -22.84
N LEU A 323 29.25 -21.22 -23.16
CA LEU A 323 28.78 -20.12 -22.32
C LEU A 323 27.24 -20.16 -22.20
N PRO A 324 26.68 -19.84 -21.01
CA PRO A 324 25.24 -19.79 -20.82
C PRO A 324 24.60 -18.70 -21.69
N GLN A 325 23.31 -18.86 -22.03
CA GLN A 325 22.59 -17.84 -22.80
C GLN A 325 22.36 -16.55 -22.00
N ASP A 326 22.22 -16.66 -20.67
CA ASP A 326 22.03 -15.53 -19.77
C ASP A 326 23.21 -14.55 -19.85
N ALA A 327 22.93 -13.29 -20.19
CA ALA A 327 23.96 -12.28 -20.44
C ALA A 327 24.77 -11.94 -19.19
N ARG A 328 24.10 -11.85 -18.03
CA ARG A 328 24.75 -11.55 -16.75
C ARG A 328 25.64 -12.70 -16.29
N ALA A 329 25.20 -13.94 -16.46
CA ALA A 329 26.03 -15.11 -16.19
C ALA A 329 27.28 -15.11 -17.07
N ARG A 330 27.17 -14.78 -18.37
CA ARG A 330 28.33 -14.65 -19.27
C ARG A 330 29.32 -13.58 -18.81
N GLU A 331 28.82 -12.43 -18.41
CA GLU A 331 29.66 -11.33 -17.90
C GLU A 331 30.43 -11.77 -16.63
N LEU A 332 29.74 -12.41 -15.68
CA LEU A 332 30.37 -12.93 -14.46
C LEU A 332 31.40 -14.02 -14.76
N ILE A 333 31.12 -14.91 -15.72
CA ILE A 333 32.08 -15.92 -16.18
C ILE A 333 33.32 -15.25 -16.81
N ALA A 334 33.12 -14.18 -17.59
CA ALA A 334 34.21 -13.44 -18.22
C ALA A 334 35.11 -12.71 -17.21
N GLN A 335 34.59 -12.36 -16.05
CA GLN A 335 35.37 -11.78 -14.94
C GLN A 335 36.21 -12.81 -14.17
N GLY A 336 35.91 -14.10 -14.35
CA GLY A 336 36.61 -15.22 -13.74
C GLY A 336 35.74 -15.98 -12.73
N ILE A 337 35.94 -17.30 -12.66
CA ILE A 337 35.24 -18.19 -11.73
C ILE A 337 36.26 -18.98 -10.92
N ASP A 338 36.04 -19.04 -9.61
CA ASP A 338 36.76 -19.93 -8.72
C ASP A 338 36.11 -21.31 -8.64
N PHE A 339 36.92 -22.34 -8.85
CA PHE A 339 36.52 -23.73 -8.71
C PHE A 339 37.27 -24.39 -7.57
N LYS A 340 36.52 -24.96 -6.62
CA LYS A 340 37.08 -25.70 -5.48
C LYS A 340 36.97 -27.21 -5.70
N PHE A 341 38.09 -27.92 -5.58
CA PHE A 341 38.19 -29.36 -5.83
C PHE A 341 38.58 -30.16 -4.59
N GLY A 342 38.07 -31.39 -4.52
CA GLY A 342 38.31 -32.37 -3.46
C GLY A 342 37.01 -32.80 -2.76
N GLN A 343 37.11 -33.83 -1.92
CA GLN A 343 35.98 -34.34 -1.13
C GLN A 343 36.05 -33.72 0.27
N GLN A 344 34.92 -33.19 0.75
CA GLN A 344 34.75 -33.00 2.19
C GLN A 344 34.57 -34.39 2.78
N GLY A 345 35.57 -34.85 3.53
CA GLY A 345 35.54 -36.12 4.27
C GLY A 345 34.44 -36.14 5.32
#